data_AF-A0A9N9IBI1-F1
#
_entry.id   AF-A0A9N9IBI1-F1
#
_cell.length_a   1.000
_cell.length_b   1.000
_cell.length_c   1.000
_cell.angle_alpha   90.00
_cell.angle_beta   90.00
_cell.angle_gamma   90.00
#
_symmetry.space_group_name_H-M   'P 1'
#
loop_
_entity.id
_entity.type
_entity.pdbx_description
1 polymer ?
#
loop_
_entity_poly.entity_id
_entity_poly.type
_entity_poly.pdbx_seq_one_letter_code
_entity_poly.pdbx_strand_id
1 'polypeptide(L)' 'LQLIGNGAFGEVLHAYWKNQGCYVALKSFNTNKTTLKNIAKEIKLHKEVDFHSNIIRIFGITSEET' A
#
# COMPACT_ATOMS: atom_id res chain seq x y z
N LEU A 1 14.05 3.58 5.38
CA LEU A 1 13.02 3.93 4.36
C LEU A 1 13.74 4.72 3.28
N GLN A 2 13.42 4.48 2.02
CA GLN A 2 14.00 5.20 0.88
C GLN A 2 12.88 5.53 -0.11
N LEU A 3 12.74 6.80 -0.50
CA LEU A 3 11.78 7.19 -1.53
C LEU A 3 12.16 6.60 -2.88
N ILE A 4 11.24 5.85 -3.47
CA ILE A 4 11.40 5.22 -4.80
C ILE A 4 10.40 5.73 -5.83
N GLY A 5 9.36 6.44 -5.40
CA GLY A 5 8.43 7.09 -6.30
C GLY A 5 7.52 8.07 -5.57
N ASN A 6 7.12 9.12 -6.26
CA ASN A 6 6.11 10.06 -5.80
C ASN A 6 5.14 10.30 -6.96
N GLY A 7 3.85 10.09 -6.73
CA GLY A 7 2.81 10.26 -7.72
C GLY A 7 1.59 10.99 -7.15
N ALA A 8 0.57 11.19 -7.98
CA ALA A 8 -0.65 11.92 -7.60
C ALA A 8 -1.37 11.32 -6.38
N PHE A 9 -1.18 10.03 -6.11
CA PHE A 9 -1.84 9.30 -5.02
C PHE A 9 -0.95 9.10 -3.79
N GLY A 10 0.24 9.71 -3.76
CA GLY A 10 1.17 9.69 -2.64
C GLY A 10 2.52 9.06 -2.94
N GLU A 11 3.28 8.87 -1.87
CA GLU A 11 4.68 8.45 -1.92
C GLU A 11 4.81 6.93 -1.79
N VAL A 12 5.80 6.39 -2.47
CA VAL A 12 6.17 4.98 -2.37
C VAL A 12 7.61 4.90 -1.84
N LEU A 13 7.75 4.23 -0.71
CA LEU A 13 9.01 4.03 0.00
C LEU A 13 9.44 2.57 -0.12
N HIS A 14 10.70 2.32 -0.43
CA HIS A 14 11.34 1.03 -0.21
C HIS A 14 11.61 0.85 1.30
N ALA A 15 11.13 -0.27 1.84
CA ALA A 15 11.18 -0.57 3.27
C ALA A 15 11.61 -2.02 3.52
N TYR A 16 12.33 -2.25 4.62
CA TYR A 16 12.63 -3.60 5.11
C TYR A 16 11.62 -3.97 6.21
N TRP A 17 10.82 -5.00 5.97
CA TRP A 17 9.84 -5.51 6.93
C TRP A 17 10.49 -6.52 7.86
N LYS A 18 10.99 -6.03 9.00
CA LYS A 18 11.77 -6.81 9.97
C LYS A 18 11.12 -8.13 10.38
N ASN A 19 9.81 -8.13 10.65
CA ASN A 19 9.09 -9.32 11.15
C ASN A 19 8.97 -10.42 10.09
N GLN A 20 8.99 -10.07 8.81
CA GLN A 20 8.90 -11.01 7.69
C GLN A 20 10.26 -11.25 7.01
N GLY A 21 11.31 -10.53 7.43
CA GLY A 21 12.65 -10.67 6.86
C GLY A 21 12.76 -10.32 5.38
N CYS A 22 11.88 -9.46 4.86
CA CYS A 22 11.80 -9.16 3.43
C CYS A 22 11.71 -7.67 3.13
N TYR A 23 12.03 -7.29 1.90
CA TYR A 23 11.81 -5.92 1.41
C TYR A 23 10.42 -5.78 0.83
N VAL A 24 9.81 -4.61 1.06
CA VAL A 24 8.46 -4.27 0.60
C VAL A 24 8.44 -2.84 0.07
N ALA A 25 7.46 -2.55 -0.79
CA ALA A 25 7.07 -1.19 -1.15
C ALA A 25 5.98 -0.72 -0.18
N LEU A 26 6.26 0.35 0.56
CA LEU A 26 5.32 1.02 1.45
C LEU A 26 4.75 2.23 0.73
N LYS A 27 3.46 2.17 0.35
CA LYS A 27 2.75 3.27 -0.28
C LYS A 27 1.94 4.05 0.76
N SER A 28 2.24 5.33 0.91
CA SER A 28 1.55 6.25 1.79
C SER A 28 0.56 7.09 1.00
N PHE A 29 -0.65 7.29 1.52
CA PHE A 29 -1.70 8.07 0.86
C PHE A 29 -1.96 9.36 1.63
N ASN A 30 -2.28 10.44 0.90
CA ASN A 30 -2.76 11.67 1.54
C ASN A 30 -4.22 11.48 1.99
N THR A 31 -4.43 11.38 3.30
CA THR A 31 -5.69 10.95 3.90
C THR A 31 -6.68 12.10 4.04
N ASN A 32 -7.51 12.30 3.02
CA ASN A 32 -8.82 12.93 3.19
C ASN A 32 -9.93 11.84 3.20
N LYS A 33 -11.10 12.15 3.78
CA LYS A 33 -12.21 11.17 3.94
C LYS A 33 -12.63 10.51 2.62
N THR A 34 -12.64 11.27 1.52
CA THR A 34 -13.01 10.77 0.19
C THR A 34 -11.96 9.79 -0.34
N THR A 35 -10.68 10.13 -0.18
CA THR A 35 -9.52 9.30 -0.58
C THR A 35 -9.53 7.97 0.18
N LEU A 36 -9.82 7.98 1.49
CA LEU A 36 -9.91 6.75 2.29
C LEU A 36 -10.98 5.77 1.77
N LYS A 37 -12.17 6.27 1.40
CA LYS A 37 -13.24 5.43 0.85
C LYS A 37 -12.82 4.78 -0.48
N ASN A 38 -12.13 5.55 -1.33
CA ASN A 38 -11.64 5.06 -2.61
C ASN A 38 -10.55 4.01 -2.44
N ILE A 39 -9.61 4.24 -1.52
CA ILE A 39 -8.55 3.27 -1.18
C ILE A 39 -9.16 1.97 -0.65
N ALA A 40 -10.12 2.05 0.27
CA ALA A 40 -10.78 0.86 0.81
C ALA A 40 -11.50 0.05 -0.29
N LYS A 41 -12.13 0.73 -1.25
CA LYS A 41 -12.76 0.08 -2.41
C LYS A 41 -11.72 -0.57 -3.32
N GLU A 42 -10.62 0.11 -3.62
CA GLU A 42 -9.54 -0.41 -4.48
C GLU A 42 -8.89 -1.65 -3.85
N ILE A 43 -8.56 -1.60 -2.56
CA ILE A 43 -8.02 -2.75 -1.82
C ILE A 43 -8.98 -3.94 -1.89
N LYS A 44 -10.29 -3.72 -1.72
CA LYS A 44 -11.28 -4.80 -1.79
C LYS A 44 -11.28 -5.46 -3.17
N LEU A 45 -11.30 -4.67 -4.24
CA LEU A 45 -11.24 -5.18 -5.62
C LEU A 45 -9.92 -5.89 -5.90
N HIS A 46 -8.80 -5.36 -5.40
CA HIS A 46 -7.48 -5.95 -5.57
C HIS A 46 -7.39 -7.32 -4.93
N LYS A 47 -7.97 -7.51 -3.73
CA LYS A 47 -8.04 -8.80 -3.04
C LYS A 47 -8.85 -9.86 -3.79
N GLU A 48 -9.75 -9.46 -4.70
CA GLU A 48 -10.48 -10.41 -5.54
C GLU A 48 -9.60 -11.03 -6.63
N VAL A 49 -8.43 -10.43 -6.91
CA VAL A 49 -7.52 -10.85 -7.98
C VAL A 49 -6.08 -11.09 -7.50
N ASP A 50 -5.81 -11.01 -6.19
CA ASP A 50 -4.46 -11.06 -5.60
C ASP A 50 -3.77 -12.44 -5.66
N PHE A 51 -4.47 -13.46 -6.15
CA PHE A 51 -3.96 -14.80 -6.37
C PHE A 51 -3.16 -14.93 -7.68
N HIS A 52 -3.27 -13.97 -8.59
CA HIS A 52 -2.62 -14.04 -9.90
C HIS A 52 -1.13 -13.64 -9.82
N SER A 53 -0.24 -14.44 -10.40
CA SER A 53 1.22 -14.26 -10.30
C SER A 53 1.74 -12.92 -10.84
N ASN A 54 1.03 -12.34 -11.81
CA ASN A 54 1.39 -11.07 -12.45
C ASN A 54 0.74 -9.84 -11.78
N ILE A 55 -0.01 -10.03 -10.69
CA ILE A 55 -0.62 -8.93 -9.92
C ILE A 55 0.20 -8.74 -8.64
N ILE A 56 0.51 -7.48 -8.32
CA ILE A 56 1.25 -7.14 -7.10
C ILE A 56 0.46 -7.59 -5.88
N ARG A 57 1.06 -8.33 -4.95
CA ARG A 57 0.37 -8.76 -3.74
C ARG A 57 0.38 -7.69 -2.65
N ILE A 58 -0.76 -7.45 -2.02
CA ILE A 58 -0.86 -6.61 -0.82
C ILE A 58 -0.52 -7.47 0.39
N PHE A 59 0.51 -7.10 1.13
CA PHE A 59 0.91 -7.83 2.33
C PHE A 59 0.21 -7.38 3.61
N GLY A 60 -0.23 -6.13 3.67
CA GLY A 60 -0.86 -5.57 4.85
C GLY A 60 -1.26 -4.12 4.64
N ILE A 61 -2.04 -3.63 5.58
CA ILE A 61 -2.51 -2.24 5.63
C ILE A 61 -2.20 -1.76 7.05
N THR A 62 -1.64 -0.55 7.15
CA THR A 62 -1.48 0.14 8.42
C THR A 62 -2.27 1.42 8.37
N SER A 63 -2.92 1.76 9.48
CA SER A 63 -3.54 3.06 9.71
C SER A 63 -3.00 3.57 11.02
N GLU A 64 -2.53 4.81 11.05
CA GLU A 64 -2.27 5.49 12.31
C GLU A 64 -3.63 5.95 12.84
N GLU A 65 -4.07 5.38 13.95
CA GLU A 65 -5.16 5.97 14.72
C GLU A 65 -4.58 7.22 15.40
N THR A 66 -5.02 8.40 14.97
CA THR A 66 -4.86 9.65 15.72
C THR A 66 -5.75 9.67 16.95
#